data_AF-A0A2D9CHB5-F1
#
_entry.id   AF-A0A2D9CHB5-F1
#
_cell.length_a   1.000
_cell.length_b   1.000
_cell.length_c   1.000
_cell.angle_alpha   90.00
_cell.angle_beta   90.00
_cell.angle_gamma   90.00
#
_symmetry.space_group_name_H-M   'P 1'
#
loop_
_entity.id
_entity.type
_entity.pdbx_description
1 polymer ?
#
loop_
_entity_poly.entity_id
_entity_poly.type
_entity_poly.pdbx_seq_one_letter_code
_entity_poly.pdbx_strand_id
1 'polypeptide(L)'
;MIAQSGVKGTLRCGFTLVEMLVTLSLLVVLILVSMSWVTNISRRQDQDLHRSNWQRAAYMVLDQFERDLMQVDMLDEMRRLGNPRVKIEPDDITIRTIELGHLVSVKYRFDQARQQLMRQADSSHDTKTPLLGDVERFHVELLMPDEQHTLPELHLTIESLNGHRSSRVLTLTREAVQQ
;
A
#
# COMPACT_ATOMS: atom_id res chain seq x y z
N MET A 1 43.12 -79.93 -21.86
CA MET A 1 41.93 -79.05 -21.87
C MET A 1 41.75 -78.53 -20.44
N ILE A 2 42.25 -77.32 -20.13
CA ILE A 2 42.11 -76.71 -18.81
C ILE A 2 41.59 -75.29 -19.05
N ALA A 3 40.42 -75.00 -18.46
CA ALA A 3 39.70 -73.75 -18.59
C ALA A 3 40.44 -72.62 -17.85
N GLN A 4 40.68 -71.50 -18.53
CA GLN A 4 41.08 -70.26 -17.89
C GLN A 4 39.83 -69.63 -17.24
N SER A 5 39.81 -69.58 -15.91
CA SER A 5 38.83 -68.81 -15.16
C SER A 5 39.16 -67.32 -15.32
N GLY A 6 38.35 -66.63 -16.14
CA GLY A 6 38.41 -65.19 -16.31
C GLY A 6 38.06 -64.48 -15.01
N VAL A 7 39.06 -63.86 -14.38
CA VAL A 7 38.86 -62.81 -13.38
C VAL A 7 38.19 -61.63 -14.09
N LYS A 8 36.88 -61.44 -13.88
CA LYS A 8 36.17 -60.22 -14.30
C LYS A 8 36.64 -59.07 -13.41
N GLY A 9 37.68 -58.37 -13.86
CA GLY A 9 38.05 -57.07 -13.32
C GLY A 9 36.90 -56.10 -13.53
N THR A 10 36.37 -55.56 -12.42
CA THR A 10 35.51 -54.39 -12.43
C THR A 10 36.32 -53.22 -13.01
N LEU A 11 36.03 -52.87 -14.27
CA LEU A 11 36.53 -51.65 -14.91
C LEU A 11 36.07 -50.46 -14.07
N ARG A 12 36.94 -49.98 -13.18
CA ARG A 12 36.90 -48.60 -12.71
C ARG A 12 37.27 -47.74 -13.91
N CYS A 13 36.26 -47.38 -14.70
CA CYS A 13 36.41 -46.40 -15.77
C CYS A 13 36.74 -45.06 -15.09
N GLY A 14 38.01 -44.65 -15.12
CA GLY A 14 38.45 -43.38 -14.58
C GLY A 14 37.92 -42.24 -15.45
N PHE A 15 37.32 -41.24 -14.82
CA PHE A 15 36.90 -40.01 -15.51
C PHE A 15 38.09 -39.38 -16.22
N THR A 16 37.96 -39.13 -17.52
CA THR A 16 39.02 -38.46 -18.28
C THR A 16 39.08 -36.97 -17.90
N LEU A 17 40.26 -36.36 -17.95
CA LEU A 17 40.44 -34.92 -17.65
C LEU A 17 39.51 -34.02 -18.48
N VAL A 18 39.24 -34.43 -19.72
CA VAL A 18 38.33 -33.72 -20.63
C VAL A 18 36.88 -33.81 -20.13
N GLU A 19 36.40 -34.98 -19.69
CA GLU A 19 35.07 -35.13 -19.10
C GLU A 19 34.93 -34.32 -17.79
N MET A 20 35.98 -34.24 -16.97
CA MET A 20 35.98 -33.38 -15.78
C MET A 20 35.90 -31.89 -16.16
N LEU A 21 36.61 -31.46 -17.20
CA LEU A 21 36.58 -30.07 -17.65
C LEU A 21 35.22 -29.69 -18.27
N VAL A 22 34.61 -30.59 -19.04
CA VAL A 22 33.27 -30.39 -19.60
C VAL A 22 32.22 -30.36 -18.49
N THR A 23 32.27 -31.27 -17.52
CA THR A 23 31.32 -31.27 -16.40
C THR A 23 31.49 -30.03 -15.51
N LEU A 24 32.71 -29.58 -15.24
CA LEU A 24 32.97 -28.33 -14.51
C LEU A 24 32.45 -27.10 -15.27
N SER A 25 32.69 -27.02 -16.59
CA SER A 25 32.19 -25.90 -17.40
C SER A 25 30.66 -25.86 -17.46
N LEU A 26 30.00 -27.02 -17.63
CA LEU A 26 28.55 -27.14 -17.54
C LEU A 26 28.03 -26.74 -16.16
N LEU A 27 28.71 -27.15 -15.08
CA LEU A 27 28.33 -26.81 -13.72
C LEU A 27 28.43 -25.31 -13.46
N VAL A 28 29.48 -24.64 -13.97
CA VAL A 28 29.62 -23.18 -13.89
C VAL A 28 28.49 -22.48 -14.64
N VAL A 29 28.18 -22.89 -15.87
CA VAL A 29 27.06 -22.31 -16.65
C VAL A 29 25.74 -22.49 -15.89
N LEU A 30 25.50 -23.67 -15.32
CA LEU A 30 24.28 -23.97 -14.58
C LEU A 30 24.16 -23.13 -13.30
N ILE A 31 25.27 -22.90 -12.59
CA ILE A 31 25.30 -21.97 -11.44
C ILE A 31 24.96 -20.56 -11.87
N LEU A 32 25.55 -20.05 -12.97
CA LEU A 32 25.31 -18.69 -13.44
C LEU A 32 23.83 -18.48 -13.83
N VAL A 33 23.25 -19.42 -14.57
CA VAL A 33 21.82 -19.38 -14.94
C VAL A 33 20.94 -19.45 -13.70
N SER A 34 21.26 -20.34 -12.74
CA SER A 34 20.50 -20.47 -11.50
C SER A 34 20.55 -19.18 -10.66
N MET A 35 21.72 -18.54 -10.53
CA MET A 35 21.85 -17.26 -9.84
C MET A 35 21.05 -16.15 -10.54
N SER A 36 21.09 -16.09 -11.87
CA SER A 36 20.29 -15.12 -12.63
C SER A 36 18.79 -15.32 -12.42
N TRP A 37 18.33 -16.56 -12.35
CA TRP A 37 16.92 -16.88 -12.06
C TRP A 37 16.53 -16.50 -10.64
N VAL A 38 17.32 -16.89 -9.64
CA VAL A 38 17.05 -16.58 -8.21
C VAL A 38 17.00 -15.08 -7.98
N THR A 39 17.94 -14.32 -8.54
CA THR A 39 17.95 -12.85 -8.40
C THR A 39 16.75 -12.20 -9.07
N ASN A 40 16.31 -12.67 -10.24
CA ASN A 40 15.11 -12.17 -10.91
C ASN A 40 13.83 -12.49 -10.13
N ILE A 41 13.72 -13.71 -9.58
CA ILE A 41 12.57 -14.10 -8.76
C ILE A 41 12.53 -13.27 -7.48
N SER A 42 13.66 -13.12 -6.79
CA SER A 42 13.76 -12.29 -5.58
C SER A 42 13.32 -10.86 -5.85
N ARG A 43 13.82 -10.24 -6.93
CA ARG A 43 13.42 -8.87 -7.31
C ARG A 43 11.93 -8.74 -7.58
N ARG A 44 11.32 -9.73 -8.23
CA ARG A 44 9.86 -9.75 -8.48
C ARG A 44 9.08 -9.91 -7.19
N GLN A 45 9.52 -10.80 -6.30
CA GLN A 45 8.89 -11.00 -4.99
C GLN A 45 8.96 -9.73 -4.14
N ASP A 46 10.11 -9.04 -4.12
CA ASP A 46 10.25 -7.78 -3.40
C ASP A 46 9.29 -6.71 -3.95
N GLN A 47 9.17 -6.60 -5.28
CA GLN A 47 8.22 -5.70 -5.93
C GLN A 47 6.76 -6.02 -5.57
N ASP A 48 6.38 -7.29 -5.61
CA ASP A 48 5.03 -7.74 -5.27
C ASP A 48 4.71 -7.52 -3.79
N LEU A 49 5.69 -7.73 -2.91
CA LEU A 49 5.57 -7.45 -1.47
C LEU A 49 5.42 -5.96 -1.20
N HIS A 50 6.27 -5.12 -1.79
CA HIS A 50 6.15 -3.67 -1.68
C HIS A 50 4.80 -3.16 -2.18
N ARG A 51 4.34 -3.66 -3.33
CA ARG A 51 3.01 -3.36 -3.87
C ARG A 51 1.89 -3.77 -2.93
N SER A 52 1.91 -5.01 -2.44
CA SER A 52 0.88 -5.51 -1.54
C SER A 52 0.85 -4.74 -0.22
N ASN A 53 2.01 -4.38 0.31
CA ASN A 53 2.11 -3.62 1.56
C ASN A 53 1.58 -2.20 1.39
N TRP A 54 1.96 -1.53 0.29
CA TRP A 54 1.46 -0.20 -0.03
C TRP A 54 -0.07 -0.18 -0.19
N GLN A 55 -0.63 -1.14 -0.95
CA GLN A 55 -2.08 -1.23 -1.13
C GLN A 55 -2.82 -1.44 0.20
N ARG A 56 -2.32 -2.33 1.08
CA ARG A 56 -2.92 -2.51 2.42
C ARG A 56 -2.84 -1.23 3.24
N ALA A 57 -1.70 -0.55 3.24
CA ALA A 57 -1.55 0.71 3.96
C ALA A 57 -2.51 1.79 3.44
N ALA A 58 -2.68 1.89 2.11
CA ALA A 58 -3.65 2.79 1.50
C ALA A 58 -5.10 2.47 1.92
N TYR A 59 -5.49 1.20 1.96
CA TYR A 59 -6.80 0.81 2.49
C TYR A 59 -6.96 1.14 3.98
N MET A 60 -5.96 0.89 4.81
CA MET A 60 -6.01 1.25 6.23
C MET A 60 -6.20 2.76 6.44
N VAL A 61 -5.61 3.59 5.58
CA VAL A 61 -5.83 5.03 5.57
C VAL A 61 -7.25 5.38 5.18
N LEU A 62 -7.79 4.81 4.10
CA LEU A 62 -9.18 5.04 3.67
C LEU A 62 -10.18 4.58 4.74
N ASP A 63 -9.92 3.47 5.43
CA ASP A 63 -10.73 3.00 6.54
C ASP A 63 -10.60 3.93 7.76
N GLN A 64 -9.43 4.52 8.01
CA GLN A 64 -9.26 5.53 9.07
C GLN A 64 -10.08 6.78 8.76
N PHE A 65 -10.10 7.22 7.51
CA PHE A 65 -10.95 8.31 7.04
C PHE A 65 -12.43 8.03 7.29
N GLU A 66 -12.89 6.83 6.90
CA GLU A 66 -14.27 6.40 7.11
C GLU A 66 -14.64 6.37 8.60
N ARG A 67 -13.75 5.87 9.45
CA ARG A 67 -13.95 5.88 10.92
C ARG A 67 -14.03 7.30 11.48
N ASP A 68 -13.08 8.16 11.12
CA ASP A 68 -13.03 9.55 11.61
C ASP A 68 -14.29 10.30 11.18
N LEU A 69 -14.80 10.00 9.98
CA LEU A 69 -16.06 10.54 9.50
C LEU A 69 -17.25 10.01 10.31
N MET A 70 -17.43 8.68 10.42
CA MET A 70 -18.60 8.06 11.08
C MET A 70 -18.71 8.38 12.58
N GLN A 71 -17.59 8.56 13.27
CA GLN A 71 -17.60 8.85 14.72
C GLN A 71 -18.37 10.13 15.08
N VAL A 72 -18.44 11.11 14.18
CA VAL A 72 -19.16 12.36 14.43
C VAL A 72 -20.68 12.16 14.49
N ASP A 73 -21.24 11.22 13.71
CA ASP A 73 -22.70 11.00 13.68
C ASP A 73 -23.26 10.68 15.07
N MET A 74 -22.44 10.08 15.95
CA MET A 74 -22.87 9.69 17.30
C MET A 74 -22.86 10.81 18.34
N LEU A 75 -22.17 11.94 18.11
CA LEU A 75 -22.07 13.03 19.10
C LEU A 75 -22.66 14.38 18.65
N ASP A 76 -22.92 14.56 17.35
CA ASP A 76 -23.37 15.84 16.80
C ASP A 76 -24.83 16.20 17.15
N GLU A 77 -25.59 15.29 17.77
CA GLU A 77 -26.92 15.59 18.31
C GLU A 77 -26.89 16.60 19.47
N MET A 78 -25.77 16.74 20.20
CA MET A 78 -25.73 17.60 21.40
C MET A 78 -24.88 18.89 21.27
N ARG A 79 -24.03 19.04 20.24
CA ARG A 79 -23.04 20.14 20.15
C ARG A 79 -22.86 20.72 18.74
N ARG A 80 -23.96 21.04 18.05
CA ARG A 80 -23.95 21.83 16.79
C ARG A 80 -23.46 23.27 17.01
N LEU A 81 -22.18 23.41 17.32
CA LEU A 81 -21.44 24.67 17.41
C LEU A 81 -20.98 25.08 16.00
N GLY A 82 -21.91 25.47 15.13
CA GLY A 82 -21.71 26.28 13.91
C GLY A 82 -20.64 25.89 12.87
N ASN A 83 -19.85 24.86 13.11
CA ASN A 83 -18.71 24.46 12.30
C ASN A 83 -19.06 23.20 11.49
N PRO A 84 -18.67 23.13 10.21
CA PRO A 84 -18.99 21.98 9.37
C PRO A 84 -18.25 20.73 9.82
N ARG A 85 -18.87 19.56 9.63
CA ARG A 85 -18.29 18.25 9.99
C ARG A 85 -17.14 17.87 9.06
N VAL A 86 -17.31 18.11 7.78
CA VAL A 86 -16.26 17.97 6.76
C VAL A 86 -16.07 19.32 6.08
N LYS A 87 -14.82 19.78 6.05
CA LYS A 87 -14.38 20.93 5.25
C LYS A 87 -13.40 20.42 4.21
N ILE A 88 -13.70 20.68 2.94
CA ILE A 88 -12.90 20.24 1.81
C ILE A 88 -12.19 21.46 1.22
N GLU A 89 -10.86 21.43 1.23
CA GLU A 89 -9.99 22.40 0.58
C GLU A 89 -9.29 21.70 -0.60
N PRO A 90 -8.73 22.43 -1.59
CA PRO A 90 -8.20 21.83 -2.83
C PRO A 90 -7.16 20.71 -2.62
N ASP A 91 -6.32 20.83 -1.59
CA ASP A 91 -5.23 19.88 -1.29
C ASP A 91 -5.38 19.21 0.08
N ASP A 92 -6.40 19.61 0.84
CA ASP A 92 -6.55 19.26 2.25
C ASP A 92 -8.01 18.94 2.57
N ILE A 93 -8.24 17.97 3.45
CA ILE A 93 -9.56 17.70 4.00
C ILE A 93 -9.48 17.75 5.52
N THR A 94 -10.40 18.51 6.12
CA THR A 94 -10.52 18.60 7.57
C THR A 94 -11.80 17.93 8.01
N ILE A 95 -11.67 16.93 8.88
CA ILE A 95 -12.75 16.12 9.41
C ILE A 95 -12.79 16.36 10.92
N ARG A 96 -13.93 16.79 11.44
CA ARG A 96 -14.14 16.73 12.88
C ARG A 96 -14.27 15.26 13.27
N THR A 97 -13.70 14.83 14.38
CA THR A 97 -13.80 13.46 14.88
C THR A 97 -13.66 13.45 16.40
N ILE A 98 -13.73 12.29 17.03
CA ILE A 98 -13.56 12.13 18.47
C ILE A 98 -12.26 11.38 18.72
N GLU A 99 -11.30 12.04 19.37
CA GLU A 99 -10.06 11.42 19.78
C GLU A 99 -10.02 11.42 21.31
N LEU A 100 -9.87 10.24 21.92
CA LEU A 100 -9.83 10.06 23.38
C LEU A 100 -11.03 10.68 24.13
N GLY A 101 -12.22 10.68 23.51
CA GLY A 101 -13.44 11.24 24.11
C GLY A 101 -13.59 12.76 23.97
N HIS A 102 -12.65 13.43 23.30
CA HIS A 102 -12.72 14.85 22.99
C HIS A 102 -13.00 15.06 21.52
N LEU A 103 -13.83 16.06 21.21
CA LEU A 103 -14.06 16.51 19.84
C LEU A 103 -12.79 17.22 19.33
N VAL A 104 -12.21 16.72 18.25
CA VAL A 104 -10.97 17.24 17.65
C VAL A 104 -11.17 17.43 16.15
N SER A 105 -10.56 18.46 15.57
CA SER A 105 -10.48 18.62 14.12
C SER A 105 -9.21 17.93 13.61
N VAL A 106 -9.36 17.03 12.64
CA VAL A 106 -8.27 16.28 12.04
C VAL A 106 -8.13 16.70 10.60
N LYS A 107 -6.96 17.22 10.27
CA LYS A 107 -6.59 17.66 8.93
C LYS A 107 -5.76 16.57 8.27
N TYR A 108 -6.19 16.15 7.08
CA TYR A 108 -5.43 15.29 6.21
C TYR A 108 -4.88 16.12 5.06
N ARG A 109 -3.57 16.01 4.84
CA ARG A 109 -2.83 16.84 3.89
C ARG A 109 -1.87 16.00 3.09
N PHE A 110 -1.82 16.24 1.79
CA PHE A 110 -0.77 15.73 0.94
C PHE A 110 0.45 16.66 0.98
N ASP A 111 1.62 16.10 1.32
CA ASP A 111 2.92 16.76 1.23
C ASP A 111 3.62 16.35 -0.07
N GLN A 112 3.55 17.22 -1.08
CA GLN A 112 4.16 16.98 -2.37
C GLN A 112 5.69 16.88 -2.30
N ALA A 113 6.34 17.59 -1.37
CA ALA A 113 7.80 17.55 -1.23
C ALA A 113 8.29 16.21 -0.68
N ARG A 114 7.47 15.58 0.16
CA ARG A 114 7.78 14.27 0.78
C ARG A 114 7.05 13.10 0.12
N GLN A 115 6.15 13.36 -0.83
CA GLN A 115 5.30 12.36 -1.47
C GLN A 115 4.55 11.50 -0.43
N GLN A 116 4.01 12.18 0.58
CA GLN A 116 3.43 11.56 1.76
C GLN A 116 2.07 12.17 2.10
N LEU A 117 1.15 11.31 2.51
CA LEU A 117 -0.10 11.74 3.13
C LEU A 117 0.11 11.84 4.64
N MET A 118 -0.29 12.96 5.22
CA MET A 118 -0.13 13.26 6.65
C MET A 118 -1.50 13.47 7.31
N ARG A 119 -1.58 13.11 8.58
CA ARG A 119 -2.70 13.43 9.49
C ARG A 119 -2.20 14.38 10.57
N GLN A 120 -2.94 15.45 10.82
CA GLN A 120 -2.65 16.44 11.86
C GLN A 120 -3.90 16.69 12.68
N ALA A 121 -3.82 16.47 14.00
CA ALA A 121 -4.91 16.76 14.93
C ALA A 121 -4.73 18.16 15.54
N ASP A 122 -5.80 18.95 15.56
CA ASP A 122 -5.83 20.35 16.06
C ASP A 122 -5.58 20.45 17.57
N SER A 123 -5.85 19.37 18.33
CA SER A 123 -5.64 19.32 19.78
C SER A 123 -4.18 19.22 20.20
N SER A 124 -3.28 18.88 19.28
CA SER A 124 -1.84 18.80 19.54
C SER A 124 -1.13 19.86 18.72
N HIS A 125 -0.42 20.78 19.37
CA HIS A 125 0.48 21.68 18.66
C HIS A 125 1.46 20.86 17.79
N ASP A 126 1.23 20.87 16.47
CA ASP A 126 2.14 20.48 15.39
C ASP A 126 2.54 18.99 15.25
N THR A 127 1.81 18.05 15.86
CA THR A 127 2.07 16.61 15.63
C THR A 127 1.54 16.19 14.25
N LYS A 128 2.43 16.18 13.25
CA LYS A 128 2.17 15.65 11.91
C LYS A 128 2.54 14.17 11.89
N THR A 129 1.53 13.31 11.78
CA THR A 129 1.73 11.87 11.69
C THR A 129 1.74 11.46 10.21
N PRO A 130 2.84 10.91 9.69
CA PRO A 130 2.85 10.34 8.34
C PRO A 130 1.96 9.10 8.31
N LEU A 131 0.99 9.08 7.39
CA LEU A 131 0.06 7.97 7.22
C LEU A 131 0.50 6.99 6.14
N LEU A 132 0.94 7.53 5.00
CA LEU A 132 1.28 6.75 3.82
C LEU A 132 2.36 7.47 3.02
N GLY A 133 3.41 6.75 2.62
CA GLY A 133 4.44 7.22 1.70
C GLY A 133 4.21 6.76 0.27
N ASP A 134 5.10 7.19 -0.62
CA ASP A 134 5.07 6.90 -2.06
C ASP A 134 3.74 7.29 -2.72
N VAL A 135 3.14 8.39 -2.26
CA VAL A 135 1.89 8.93 -2.79
C VAL A 135 2.22 9.96 -3.87
N GLU A 136 1.70 9.75 -5.07
CA GLU A 136 1.79 10.70 -6.17
C GLU A 136 0.66 11.74 -6.09
N ARG A 137 -0.55 11.26 -5.79
CA ARG A 137 -1.75 12.10 -5.79
C ARG A 137 -2.71 11.66 -4.71
N PHE A 138 -3.21 12.63 -3.97
CA PHE A 138 -4.38 12.48 -3.12
C PHE A 138 -5.47 13.39 -3.67
N HIS A 139 -6.61 12.82 -4.04
CA HIS A 139 -7.72 13.55 -4.61
C HIS A 139 -8.99 13.30 -3.82
N VAL A 140 -9.65 14.39 -3.47
CA VAL A 140 -10.92 14.41 -2.74
C VAL A 140 -11.91 15.15 -3.60
N GLU A 141 -12.98 14.49 -3.98
CA GLU A 141 -14.07 15.06 -4.76
C GLU A 141 -15.37 14.88 -4.00
N LEU A 142 -16.14 15.97 -3.87
CA LEU A 142 -17.48 15.94 -3.30
C LEU A 142 -18.49 16.11 -4.41
N LEU A 143 -19.24 15.05 -4.68
CA LEU A 143 -20.36 15.07 -5.60
C LEU A 143 -21.61 15.46 -4.82
N MET A 144 -22.09 16.67 -5.10
CA MET A 144 -23.38 17.13 -4.61
C MET A 144 -24.49 16.56 -5.51
N PRO A 145 -25.55 16.02 -4.93
CA PRO A 145 -26.64 15.42 -5.69
C PRO A 145 -27.47 16.49 -6.39
N ASP A 146 -27.75 16.30 -7.69
CA ASP A 146 -28.65 17.18 -8.47
C ASP A 146 -30.13 17.01 -8.07
N GLU A 147 -30.49 15.87 -7.47
CA GLU A 147 -31.86 15.52 -7.11
C GLU A 147 -32.13 15.61 -5.60
N GLN A 148 -33.36 16.00 -5.24
CA GLN A 148 -33.76 16.24 -3.84
C GLN A 148 -33.73 15.00 -2.93
N HIS A 149 -33.53 13.79 -3.46
CA HIS A 149 -33.54 12.53 -2.70
C HIS A 149 -32.19 11.81 -2.62
N THR A 150 -31.16 12.27 -3.33
CA THR A 150 -29.82 11.67 -3.27
C THR A 150 -28.97 12.37 -2.19
N LEU A 151 -28.09 11.60 -1.54
CA LEU A 151 -27.18 12.07 -0.51
C LEU A 151 -25.83 12.45 -1.14
N PRO A 152 -25.12 13.45 -0.60
CA PRO A 152 -23.78 13.80 -1.08
C PRO A 152 -22.81 12.63 -0.98
N GLU A 153 -21.95 12.49 -1.99
CA GLU A 153 -20.92 11.46 -2.04
C GLU A 153 -19.52 12.08 -1.99
N LEU A 154 -18.68 11.55 -1.11
CA LEU A 154 -17.27 11.89 -1.00
C LEU A 154 -16.45 10.80 -1.66
N HIS A 155 -15.78 11.15 -2.74
CA HIS A 155 -14.90 10.29 -3.51
C HIS A 155 -13.45 10.57 -3.09
N LEU A 156 -12.85 9.60 -2.42
CA LEU A 156 -11.45 9.62 -1.97
C LEU A 156 -10.64 8.75 -2.91
N THR A 157 -9.58 9.31 -3.50
CA THR A 157 -8.64 8.57 -4.35
C THR A 157 -7.20 8.83 -3.91
N ILE A 158 -6.44 7.76 -3.73
CA ILE A 158 -5.00 7.77 -3.46
C ILE A 158 -4.29 7.05 -4.59
N GLU A 159 -3.31 7.72 -5.21
CA GLU A 159 -2.47 7.16 -6.27
C GLU A 159 -1.00 7.10 -5.80
N SER A 160 -0.35 5.98 -6.06
CA SER A 160 1.07 5.78 -5.77
C SER A 160 1.94 6.24 -6.94
N LEU A 161 3.21 6.53 -6.66
CA LEU A 161 4.23 6.83 -7.68
C LEU A 161 4.44 5.70 -8.70
N ASN A 162 4.02 4.48 -8.36
CA ASN A 162 4.11 3.31 -9.23
C ASN A 162 2.79 3.05 -9.99
N GLY A 163 1.87 4.02 -10.01
CA GLY A 163 0.60 3.95 -10.71
C GLY A 163 -0.45 3.06 -10.02
N HIS A 164 -0.28 2.72 -8.75
CA HIS A 164 -1.30 1.98 -8.00
C HIS A 164 -2.36 2.94 -7.49
N ARG A 165 -3.63 2.58 -7.65
CA ARG A 165 -4.76 3.41 -7.22
C ARG A 165 -5.63 2.66 -6.23
N SER A 166 -5.96 3.33 -5.13
CA SER A 166 -6.96 2.92 -4.17
C SER A 166 -8.01 4.01 -4.03
N SER A 167 -9.28 3.65 -4.05
CA SER A 167 -10.38 4.61 -3.93
C SER A 167 -11.49 4.11 -3.04
N ARG A 168 -12.19 5.06 -2.40
CA ARG A 168 -13.34 4.81 -1.54
C ARG A 168 -14.39 5.88 -1.82
N VAL A 169 -15.65 5.48 -1.89
CA VAL A 169 -16.80 6.38 -1.97
C VAL A 169 -17.53 6.29 -0.64
N LEU A 170 -17.80 7.44 -0.03
CA LEU A 170 -18.49 7.57 1.26
C LEU A 170 -19.74 8.43 1.08
N THR A 171 -20.88 7.96 1.56
CA THR A 171 -22.12 8.73 1.53
C THR A 171 -22.22 9.60 2.77
N LEU A 172 -22.47 10.89 2.58
CA LEU A 172 -22.55 11.91 3.62
C LEU A 172 -24.00 12.35 3.84
N THR A 173 -24.32 12.79 5.06
CA THR A 173 -25.58 13.49 5.32
C THR A 173 -25.48 14.94 4.82
N ARG A 174 -26.59 15.55 4.37
CA ARG A 174 -26.59 16.92 3.81
C ARG A 174 -26.11 17.98 4.80
N GLU A 175 -26.31 17.75 6.09
CA GLU A 175 -25.89 18.65 7.17
C GLU A 175 -24.38 18.54 7.49
N ALA A 176 -23.70 17.52 6.97
CA ALA A 176 -22.31 17.22 7.29
C ALA A 176 -21.28 18.05 6.51
N VAL A 177 -21.68 18.77 5.46
CA VAL A 177 -20.73 19.25 4.45
C VAL A 177 -20.85 20.75 4.22
N GLN A 178 -19.69 21.43 4.22
CA GLN A 178 -19.56 22.82 3.76
C GLN A 178 -18.41 22.90 2.77
N GLN A 179 -18.71 23.46 1.60
CA GLN A 179 -17.73 23.83 0.57
C GLN A 179 -17.13 25.21 0.89
#